data_AF-A0A1L7WBC6-F1
#
_entry.id   AF-A0A1L7WBC6-F1
#
_cell.length_a   1.000
_cell.length_b   1.000
_cell.length_c   1.000
_cell.angle_alpha   90.00
_cell.angle_beta   90.00
_cell.angle_gamma   90.00
#
_symmetry.space_group_name_H-M   'P 1'
#
loop_
_entity.id
_entity.type
_entity.pdbx_description
1 polymer ?
#
loop_
_entity_poly.entity_id
_entity_poly.type
_entity_poly.pdbx_seq_one_letter_code
_entity_poly.pdbx_strand_id
1 'polypeptide(L)'
;MTTIYDQYIQCTNCFKELANTVESQSCISSLFTAISIADLQKQFNEWAETVGALTPPHRPNSLDSRLAPKSAYSYSLSEILIRLKSSLTTATQLLSGDKLLTTKAERTTEPKFERHPDSDSDEASTTSSTESSRCDEADTYNSINLIISKLRLLIPTLSSQGKQTGS
;
A
#
# COMPACT_ATOMS: atom_id res chain seq x y z
N MET A 1 19.62 -11.66 -4.34
CA MET A 1 18.88 -10.67 -5.13
C MET A 1 17.44 -11.14 -5.17
N THR A 2 16.48 -10.32 -4.75
CA THR A 2 15.06 -10.69 -4.75
C THR A 2 14.55 -10.70 -6.19
N THR A 3 13.91 -11.78 -6.62
CA THR A 3 13.41 -11.91 -8.00
C THR A 3 12.06 -11.19 -8.17
N ILE A 4 11.65 -10.93 -9.40
CA ILE A 4 10.33 -10.39 -9.72
C ILE A 4 9.26 -11.39 -9.25
N TYR A 5 9.51 -12.69 -9.42
CA TYR A 5 8.69 -13.74 -8.83
C TYR A 5 8.51 -13.60 -7.31
N ASP A 6 9.61 -13.43 -6.55
CA ASP A 6 9.53 -13.27 -5.09
C ASP A 6 8.73 -12.02 -4.69
N GLN A 7 8.88 -10.93 -5.45
CA GLN A 7 8.15 -9.69 -5.21
C GLN A 7 6.66 -9.83 -5.55
N TYR A 8 6.32 -10.56 -6.62
CA TYR A 8 4.95 -10.93 -6.94
C TYR A 8 4.30 -11.68 -5.78
N ILE A 9 4.96 -12.73 -5.25
CA ILE A 9 4.45 -13.50 -4.12
C ILE A 9 4.22 -12.63 -2.88
N GLN A 10 5.16 -11.72 -2.58
CA GLN A 10 5.00 -10.78 -1.47
C GLN A 10 3.82 -9.83 -1.66
N CYS A 11 3.64 -9.26 -2.85
CA CYS A 11 2.49 -8.41 -3.14
C CYS A 11 1.18 -9.18 -3.00
N THR A 12 1.10 -10.41 -3.51
CA THR A 12 -0.08 -11.27 -3.39
C THR A 12 -0.42 -11.57 -1.94
N ASN A 13 0.58 -11.81 -1.09
CA ASN A 13 0.36 -11.99 0.35
C ASN A 13 -0.17 -10.70 1.01
N CYS A 14 0.40 -9.54 0.69
CA CYS A 14 -0.11 -8.27 1.20
C CYS A 14 -1.53 -7.95 0.71
N PHE A 15 -1.91 -8.33 -0.51
CA PHE A 15 -3.30 -8.23 -0.99
C PHE A 15 -4.25 -9.08 -0.14
N LYS A 16 -3.87 -10.33 0.16
CA LYS A 16 -4.68 -11.22 1.01
C LYS A 16 -4.82 -10.67 2.43
N GLU A 17 -3.72 -10.18 3.00
CA GLU A 17 -3.70 -9.57 4.33
C GLU A 17 -4.61 -8.33 4.38
N LEU A 18 -4.53 -7.46 3.37
CA LEU A 18 -5.39 -6.30 3.24
C LEU A 18 -6.87 -6.70 3.14
N ALA A 19 -7.20 -7.67 2.29
CA ALA A 19 -8.57 -8.16 2.14
C ALA A 19 -9.13 -8.73 3.46
N ASN A 20 -8.37 -9.58 4.15
CA ASN A 20 -8.75 -10.14 5.44
C ASN A 20 -8.96 -9.04 6.51
N THR A 21 -8.11 -8.01 6.49
CA THR A 21 -8.21 -6.88 7.41
C THR A 21 -9.49 -6.07 7.16
N VAL A 22 -9.83 -5.81 5.90
CA VAL A 22 -11.09 -5.13 5.54
C VAL A 22 -12.31 -5.95 5.94
N GLU A 23 -12.29 -7.26 5.71
CA GLU A 23 -13.39 -8.16 6.12
C GLU A 23 -13.58 -8.19 7.65
N SER A 24 -12.48 -8.06 8.40
CA SER A 24 -12.50 -8.09 9.87
C SER A 24 -12.97 -6.76 10.50
N GLN A 25 -12.90 -5.65 9.76
CA GLN A 25 -13.26 -4.30 10.25
C GLN A 25 -14.70 -3.94 9.88
N SER A 26 -15.64 -4.28 10.76
CA SER A 26 -17.09 -4.09 10.56
C SER A 26 -17.52 -2.62 10.38
N CYS A 27 -16.78 -1.67 10.94
CA CYS A 27 -17.05 -0.23 10.82
C CYS A 27 -16.64 0.36 9.46
N ILE A 28 -15.78 -0.33 8.71
CA ILE A 28 -15.18 0.17 7.47
C ILE A 28 -15.57 -0.70 6.26
N SER A 29 -16.10 -1.91 6.49
CA SER A 29 -16.49 -2.85 5.43
C SER A 29 -17.57 -2.32 4.49
N SER A 30 -18.39 -1.35 4.92
CA SER A 30 -19.43 -0.70 4.10
C SER A 30 -18.90 0.50 3.31
N LEU A 31 -17.83 1.14 3.83
CA LEU A 31 -17.15 2.28 3.20
C LEU A 31 -16.18 1.82 2.12
N PHE A 32 -15.58 0.65 2.30
CA PHE A 32 -14.97 -0.07 1.20
C PHE A 32 -16.06 -0.76 0.40
N THR A 33 -16.22 -0.35 -0.84
CA THR A 33 -16.72 -1.33 -1.80
C THR A 33 -15.67 -2.45 -1.85
N ALA A 34 -15.93 -3.58 -1.19
CA ALA A 34 -15.08 -4.78 -1.24
C ALA A 34 -14.74 -5.19 -2.70
N ILE A 35 -15.61 -4.76 -3.62
CA ILE A 35 -15.44 -4.75 -5.08
C ILE A 35 -14.09 -4.13 -5.50
N SER A 36 -13.53 -3.14 -4.80
CA SER A 36 -12.30 -2.46 -5.23
C SER A 36 -10.98 -3.21 -4.97
N ILE A 37 -10.80 -3.91 -3.84
CA ILE A 37 -9.54 -4.60 -3.54
C ILE A 37 -9.44 -5.90 -4.33
N ALA A 38 -10.54 -6.67 -4.40
CA ALA A 38 -10.63 -7.89 -5.19
C ALA A 38 -10.36 -7.60 -6.68
N ASP A 39 -10.91 -6.50 -7.22
CA ASP A 39 -10.65 -6.10 -8.60
C ASP A 39 -9.19 -5.69 -8.85
N LEU A 40 -8.55 -5.01 -7.90
CA LEU A 40 -7.12 -4.65 -7.99
C LEU A 40 -6.23 -5.89 -7.93
N GLN A 41 -6.54 -6.83 -7.04
CA GLN A 41 -5.82 -8.10 -6.95
C GLN A 41 -6.00 -8.94 -8.23
N LYS A 42 -7.22 -8.97 -8.78
CA LYS A 42 -7.52 -9.65 -10.04
C LYS A 42 -6.67 -9.07 -11.18
N GLN A 43 -6.67 -7.75 -11.36
CA GLN A 43 -5.85 -7.10 -12.39
C GLN A 43 -4.35 -7.36 -12.20
N PHE A 44 -3.88 -7.38 -10.95
CA PHE A 44 -2.50 -7.73 -10.64
C PHE A 44 -2.14 -9.17 -11.03
N ASN A 45 -3.03 -10.13 -10.77
CA ASN A 45 -2.85 -11.53 -11.17
C ASN A 45 -2.91 -11.70 -12.70
N GLU A 46 -3.85 -11.06 -13.39
CA GLU A 46 -3.95 -11.07 -14.85
C GLU A 46 -2.68 -10.52 -15.51
N TRP A 47 -2.13 -9.43 -14.96
CA TRP A 47 -0.82 -8.93 -15.36
C TRP A 47 0.25 -10.00 -15.17
N ALA A 48 0.35 -10.59 -13.99
CA ALA A 48 1.38 -11.58 -13.65
C ALA A 48 1.32 -12.82 -14.55
N GLU A 49 0.12 -13.29 -14.89
CA GLU A 49 -0.12 -14.35 -15.87
C GLU A 49 0.38 -13.94 -17.27
N THR A 50 -0.03 -12.77 -17.74
CA THR A 50 0.29 -12.26 -19.08
C THR A 50 1.80 -12.14 -19.31
N VAL A 51 2.54 -11.70 -18.29
CA VAL A 51 3.98 -11.43 -18.43
C VAL A 51 4.85 -12.62 -18.02
N GLY A 52 4.26 -13.67 -17.43
CA GLY A 52 4.99 -14.82 -16.91
C GLY A 52 5.67 -14.58 -15.56
N ALA A 53 5.20 -13.62 -14.76
CA ALA A 53 5.68 -13.36 -13.40
C ALA A 53 5.28 -14.47 -12.40
N LEU A 54 4.27 -15.27 -12.73
CA LEU A 54 3.91 -16.48 -11.96
C LEU A 54 4.88 -17.65 -12.17
N THR A 55 5.73 -17.58 -13.20
CA THR A 55 6.60 -18.70 -13.55
C THR A 55 7.89 -18.61 -12.74
N PRO A 56 8.35 -19.71 -12.13
CA PRO A 56 9.58 -19.72 -11.35
C PRO A 56 10.80 -19.18 -12.13
N PRO A 57 11.71 -18.41 -11.50
CA PRO A 57 12.77 -17.67 -12.19
C PRO A 57 13.73 -18.50 -13.04
N HIS A 58 13.91 -19.78 -12.71
CA HIS A 58 14.80 -20.69 -13.43
C HIS A 58 14.21 -21.20 -14.76
N ARG A 59 12.94 -20.92 -15.03
CA ARG A 59 12.27 -21.35 -16.26
C ARG A 59 12.50 -20.33 -17.37
N PRO A 60 12.78 -20.76 -18.61
CA PRO A 60 13.12 -19.85 -19.70
C PRO A 60 11.99 -18.90 -20.09
N ASN A 61 10.74 -19.30 -19.86
CA ASN A 61 9.55 -18.47 -20.10
C ASN A 61 9.19 -17.57 -18.91
N SER A 62 9.93 -17.63 -17.80
CA SER A 62 9.71 -16.72 -16.68
C SER A 62 10.09 -15.29 -17.03
N LEU A 63 9.39 -14.35 -16.41
CA LEU A 63 9.68 -12.94 -16.59
C LEU A 63 11.12 -12.61 -16.13
N ASP A 64 11.57 -13.18 -15.02
CA ASP A 64 12.94 -13.03 -14.52
C ASP A 64 13.98 -13.49 -15.56
N SER A 65 13.82 -14.68 -16.14
CA SER A 65 14.73 -15.18 -17.19
C SER A 65 14.72 -14.29 -18.43
N ARG A 66 13.55 -13.81 -18.87
CA ARG A 66 13.40 -12.93 -20.04
C ARG A 66 13.99 -11.53 -19.82
N LEU A 67 14.02 -11.05 -18.57
CA LEU A 67 14.54 -9.74 -18.19
C LEU A 67 15.99 -9.78 -17.69
N ALA A 68 16.58 -10.96 -17.47
CA ALA A 68 18.00 -11.10 -17.14
C ALA A 68 18.95 -10.31 -18.07
N PRO A 69 18.79 -10.31 -19.42
CA PRO A 69 19.61 -9.47 -20.30
C PRO A 69 19.20 -7.99 -20.32
N LYS A 70 18.05 -7.64 -19.73
CA LYS A 70 17.43 -6.29 -19.74
C LYS A 70 17.39 -5.71 -18.31
N SER A 71 18.57 -5.56 -17.70
CA SER A 71 18.72 -5.19 -16.28
C SER A 71 18.00 -3.89 -15.89
N ALA A 72 17.97 -2.87 -16.76
CA ALA A 72 17.24 -1.62 -16.51
C ALA A 72 15.73 -1.83 -16.33
N TYR A 73 15.11 -2.63 -17.21
CA TYR A 73 13.68 -2.96 -17.11
C TYR A 73 13.38 -3.82 -15.89
N SER A 74 14.25 -4.79 -15.60
CA SER A 74 14.14 -5.61 -14.39
C SER A 74 14.18 -4.75 -13.12
N TYR A 75 15.07 -3.75 -13.08
CA TYR A 75 15.20 -2.82 -11.97
C TYR A 75 13.95 -1.94 -11.82
N SER A 76 13.51 -1.27 -12.89
CA SER A 76 12.32 -0.42 -12.86
C SER A 76 11.07 -1.19 -12.45
N LEU A 77 10.89 -2.40 -12.97
CA LEU A 77 9.75 -3.23 -12.59
C LEU A 77 9.82 -3.63 -11.12
N SER A 78 11.01 -3.96 -10.63
CA SER A 78 11.24 -4.29 -9.23
C SER A 78 10.90 -3.11 -8.31
N GLU A 79 11.28 -1.89 -8.67
CA GLU A 79 10.92 -0.69 -7.91
C GLU A 79 9.41 -0.48 -7.83
N ILE A 80 8.68 -0.70 -8.93
CA ILE A 80 7.22 -0.56 -8.94
C ILE A 80 6.58 -1.60 -8.02
N LEU A 81 7.03 -2.86 -8.06
CA LEU A 81 6.53 -3.91 -7.17
C LEU A 81 6.84 -3.64 -5.70
N ILE A 82 8.02 -3.11 -5.39
CA ILE A 82 8.37 -2.67 -4.02
C ILE A 82 7.43 -1.57 -3.54
N ARG A 83 7.14 -0.57 -4.38
CA ARG A 83 6.21 0.53 -4.06
C ARG A 83 4.77 0.03 -3.88
N LEU A 84 4.36 -0.93 -4.71
CA LEU A 84 3.05 -1.58 -4.60
C LEU A 84 2.94 -2.32 -3.25
N LYS A 85 3.90 -3.19 -2.93
CA LYS A 85 3.96 -3.88 -1.64
C LYS A 85 3.88 -2.89 -0.47
N SER A 86 4.71 -1.84 -0.48
CA SER A 86 4.70 -0.83 0.56
C SER A 86 3.33 -0.20 0.72
N SER A 87 2.66 0.13 -0.39
CA SER A 87 1.32 0.74 -0.36
C SER A 87 0.27 -0.21 0.23
N LEU A 88 0.33 -1.51 -0.11
CA LEU A 88 -0.55 -2.53 0.46
C LEU A 88 -0.32 -2.72 1.96
N THR A 89 0.94 -2.78 2.40
CA THR A 89 1.30 -2.88 3.82
C THR A 89 0.82 -1.66 4.60
N THR A 90 1.05 -0.45 4.08
CA THR A 90 0.57 0.80 4.70
C THR A 90 -0.95 0.82 4.81
N ALA A 91 -1.68 0.41 3.76
CA ALA A 91 -3.14 0.31 3.82
C ALA A 91 -3.60 -0.66 4.92
N THR A 92 -2.95 -1.81 5.03
CA THR A 92 -3.25 -2.84 6.03
C THR A 92 -3.04 -2.34 7.46
N GLN A 93 -1.91 -1.65 7.70
CA GLN A 93 -1.59 -1.07 9.01
C GLN A 93 -2.60 0.00 9.42
N LEU A 94 -2.93 0.92 8.51
CA LEU A 94 -3.94 1.96 8.77
C LEU A 94 -5.30 1.36 9.13
N LEU A 95 -5.71 0.30 8.44
CA LEU A 95 -6.98 -0.39 8.71
C LEU A 95 -6.97 -1.18 10.02
N SER A 96 -5.81 -1.71 10.41
CA SER A 96 -5.66 -2.46 11.67
C SER A 96 -5.62 -1.55 12.90
N GLY A 97 -5.58 -0.22 12.71
CA GLY A 97 -5.38 0.74 13.80
C GLY A 97 -3.94 0.72 14.34
N ASP A 98 -3.03 0.04 13.66
CA ASP A 98 -1.61 0.09 14.00
C ASP A 98 -1.10 1.50 13.73
N LYS A 99 -0.58 2.16 14.77
CA LYS A 99 0.10 3.45 14.60
C LYS A 99 1.17 3.30 13.55
N LEU A 100 0.97 4.00 12.43
CA LEU A 100 1.89 4.03 11.31
C LEU A 100 3.26 4.49 11.81
N LEU A 101 4.18 3.55 12.08
CA LEU A 101 5.60 3.85 12.24
C LEU A 101 6.21 4.13 10.87
N THR A 102 5.59 5.01 10.08
CA THR A 102 6.25 5.60 8.92
C THR A 102 7.25 6.61 9.44
N THR A 103 8.47 6.13 9.63
CA THR A 103 9.67 6.94 9.60
C THR A 103 9.65 7.86 8.39
N LYS A 104 9.51 9.17 8.65
CA LYS A 104 9.98 10.33 7.86
C LYS A 104 9.97 10.17 6.32
N ALA A 105 8.89 10.57 5.68
CA ALA A 105 8.92 11.24 4.38
C ALA A 105 7.58 11.99 4.20
N GLU A 106 7.63 13.24 3.76
CA GLU A 106 6.51 14.20 3.67
C GLU A 106 6.01 14.80 4.99
N ARG A 107 6.91 15.53 5.68
CA ARG A 107 6.48 16.82 6.25
C ARG A 107 6.27 17.78 5.09
N THR A 108 5.06 17.86 4.59
CA THR A 108 4.62 19.04 3.84
C THR A 108 4.52 20.16 4.87
N THR A 109 5.45 21.11 4.73
CA THR A 109 5.57 22.35 5.49
C THR A 109 4.24 23.10 5.56
N GLU A 110 3.60 23.13 6.73
CA GLU A 110 2.75 24.26 7.10
C GLU A 110 3.62 25.34 7.76
N PRO A 111 3.49 26.62 7.37
CA PRO A 111 4.23 27.70 7.99
C PRO A 111 3.67 27.95 9.40
N LYS A 112 4.52 27.71 10.40
CA LYS A 112 4.30 28.04 11.81
C LYS A 112 4.14 29.56 11.93
N PHE A 113 2.92 30.05 12.11
CA PHE A 113 2.71 31.38 12.67
C PHE A 113 3.11 31.33 14.14
N GLU A 114 4.17 32.05 14.49
CA GLU A 114 4.51 32.35 15.88
C GLU A 114 3.36 33.11 16.53
N ARG A 115 2.80 32.54 17.59
CA ARG A 115 2.02 33.29 18.57
C ARG A 115 2.45 32.82 19.95
N HIS A 116 3.32 33.62 20.58
CA HIS A 116 3.49 33.61 22.04
C HIS A 116 2.15 33.98 22.69
N PRO A 117 1.85 33.41 23.87
CA PRO A 117 1.95 34.24 25.07
C PRO A 117 2.45 33.50 26.32
N ASP A 118 3.16 34.25 27.17
CA ASP A 118 3.35 33.94 28.59
C ASP A 118 2.02 34.04 29.35
N SER A 119 1.75 33.09 30.26
CA SER A 119 1.26 33.35 31.63
C SER A 119 0.91 32.05 32.36
N ASP A 120 1.49 31.91 33.56
CA ASP A 120 1.18 30.92 34.60
C ASP A 120 -0.31 30.88 34.97
N SER A 121 -0.82 29.70 35.32
CA SER A 121 -1.75 29.48 36.45
C SER A 121 -2.02 27.98 36.67
N ASP A 122 -1.78 27.53 37.90
CA ASP A 122 -2.20 26.26 38.48
C ASP A 122 -3.72 26.09 38.46
N GLU A 123 -4.25 24.93 38.06
CA GLU A 123 -5.43 24.36 38.75
C GLU A 123 -5.61 22.85 38.48
N ALA A 124 -6.31 22.23 39.41
CA ALA A 124 -6.20 20.85 39.81
C ALA A 124 -6.96 19.81 38.96
N SER A 125 -6.66 18.56 39.30
CA SER A 125 -7.32 17.30 38.95
C SER A 125 -8.83 17.39 38.73
N THR A 126 -9.29 16.78 37.63
CA THR A 126 -10.58 16.10 37.60
C THR A 126 -10.49 14.83 36.77
N THR A 127 -11.01 13.77 37.36
CA THR A 127 -11.27 12.46 36.78
C THR A 127 -12.10 12.56 35.51
N SER A 128 -11.73 11.82 34.46
CA SER A 128 -12.73 11.30 33.53
C SER A 128 -12.17 10.10 32.79
N SER A 129 -12.75 8.93 33.07
CA SER A 129 -12.63 7.76 32.21
C SER A 129 -13.06 8.16 30.80
N THR A 130 -12.17 7.99 29.83
CA THR A 130 -12.56 7.99 28.42
C THR A 130 -11.89 6.80 27.76
N GLU A 131 -12.42 5.61 28.06
CA GLU A 131 -12.49 4.58 27.02
C GLU A 131 -13.42 5.10 25.94
N SER A 132 -12.83 5.58 24.86
CA SER A 132 -13.31 5.38 23.49
C SER A 132 -12.20 5.86 22.58
N SER A 133 -11.44 4.89 22.06
CA SER A 133 -10.64 5.06 20.85
C SER A 133 -11.62 5.41 19.73
N ARG A 134 -12.00 6.68 19.68
CA ARG A 134 -12.81 7.25 18.63
C ARG A 134 -11.94 7.15 17.39
N CYS A 135 -12.27 6.23 16.50
CA CYS A 135 -11.74 6.25 15.15
C CYS A 135 -11.84 7.70 14.68
N ASP A 136 -10.71 8.37 14.44
CA ASP A 136 -10.69 9.57 13.61
C ASP A 136 -11.05 9.10 12.19
N GLU A 137 -12.35 8.87 12.00
CA GLU A 137 -12.94 8.21 10.83
C GLU A 137 -12.63 8.99 9.57
N ALA A 138 -12.67 10.33 9.63
CA ALA A 138 -12.42 11.19 8.48
C ALA A 138 -10.97 11.10 7.99
N ASP A 139 -10.00 11.14 8.90
CA ASP A 139 -8.57 11.11 8.54
C ASP A 139 -8.13 9.73 8.07
N THR A 140 -8.62 8.67 8.72
CA THR A 140 -8.35 7.29 8.33
C THR A 140 -8.98 6.98 6.97
N TYR A 141 -10.22 7.39 6.75
CA TYR A 141 -10.93 7.22 5.48
C TYR A 141 -10.27 7.98 4.32
N ASN A 142 -9.84 9.22 4.54
CA ASN A 142 -9.14 10.00 3.52
C ASN A 142 -7.79 9.37 3.15
N SER A 143 -7.04 8.92 4.16
CA SER A 143 -5.74 8.24 3.98
C SER A 143 -5.88 6.94 3.19
N ILE A 144 -6.92 6.17 3.49
CA ILE A 144 -7.26 4.94 2.78
C ILE A 144 -7.62 5.20 1.32
N ASN A 145 -8.51 6.16 1.04
CA ASN A 145 -8.92 6.47 -0.33
C ASN A 145 -7.76 6.96 -1.18
N LEU A 146 -6.85 7.72 -0.57
CA LEU A 146 -5.60 8.13 -1.20
C LEU A 146 -4.74 6.92 -1.57
N ILE A 147 -4.60 5.93 -0.67
CA ILE A 147 -3.81 4.72 -0.94
C ILE A 147 -4.46 3.85 -2.02
N ILE A 148 -5.78 3.63 -1.98
CA ILE A 148 -6.50 2.90 -3.04
C ILE A 148 -6.31 3.59 -4.40
N SER A 149 -6.36 4.93 -4.41
CA SER A 149 -6.10 5.70 -5.63
C SER A 149 -4.67 5.52 -6.14
N LYS A 150 -3.68 5.47 -5.24
CA LYS A 150 -2.29 5.15 -5.61
C LYS A 150 -2.17 3.73 -6.17
N LEU A 151 -2.83 2.73 -5.57
CA LEU A 151 -2.85 1.35 -6.08
C LEU A 151 -3.45 1.27 -7.49
N ARG A 152 -4.54 2.01 -7.74
CA ARG A 152 -5.18 2.13 -9.06
C ARG A 152 -4.28 2.75 -10.13
N LEU A 153 -3.28 3.55 -9.76
CA LEU A 153 -2.30 4.12 -10.69
C LEU A 153 -1.11 3.17 -10.93
N LEU A 154 -0.69 2.45 -9.89
CA LEU A 154 0.44 1.52 -9.96
C LEU A 154 0.13 0.29 -10.82
N ILE A 155 -1.06 -0.32 -10.69
CA ILE A 155 -1.41 -1.55 -11.42
C ILE A 155 -1.42 -1.37 -12.95
N PRO A 156 -2.05 -0.33 -13.53
CA PRO A 156 -1.96 -0.07 -14.98
C PRO A 156 -0.53 0.20 -15.46
N THR A 157 0.32 0.80 -14.62
CA THR A 157 1.73 1.04 -14.94
C THR A 157 2.49 -0.28 -15.10
N LEU A 158 2.21 -1.28 -14.25
CA LEU A 158 2.74 -2.64 -14.40
C LEU A 158 2.30 -3.27 -15.73
N SER A 159 1.02 -3.11 -16.09
CA SER A 159 0.46 -3.60 -17.35
C SER A 159 1.10 -2.98 -18.59
N SER A 160 1.47 -1.71 -18.54
CA SER A 160 2.18 -1.02 -19.63
C SER A 160 3.62 -1.55 -19.79
N GLN A 161 4.35 -1.68 -18.68
CA GLN A 161 5.74 -2.17 -18.66
C GLN A 161 5.84 -3.64 -19.09
N GLY A 162 4.83 -4.45 -18.75
CA GLY A 162 4.74 -5.85 -19.15
C GLY A 162 4.65 -6.07 -20.67
N LYS A 163 3.85 -5.26 -21.36
CA LYS A 163 3.60 -5.38 -22.81
C LYS A 163 4.84 -5.06 -23.67
N GLN A 164 5.73 -4.18 -23.21
CA GLN A 164 6.94 -3.82 -23.95
C GLN A 164 7.98 -4.96 -24.05
N THR A 165 7.79 -6.05 -23.31
CA THR A 165 8.72 -7.19 -23.28
C THR A 165 8.33 -8.33 -24.22
N GLY A 166 7.20 -8.21 -24.93
CA GLY A 166 6.57 -9.28 -25.72
C GLY A 166 6.73 -9.20 -27.24
N SER A 167 7.75 -8.49 -27.77
CA SER A 167 8.11 -8.50 -29.21
C SER A 167 9.50 -9.06 -29.43
#